data_AF-A0A6B3ECI8-F1
#
_entry.id   AF-A0A6B3ECI8-F1
#
_cell.length_a   1.000
_cell.length_b   1.000
_cell.length_c   1.000
_cell.angle_alpha   90.00
_cell.angle_beta   90.00
_cell.angle_gamma   90.00
#
_symmetry.space_group_name_H-M   'P 1'
#
loop_
_entity.id
_entity.type
_entity.pdbx_description
1 polymer ?
#
loop_
_entity_poly.entity_id
_entity_poly.type
_entity_poly.pdbx_seq_one_letter_code
_entity_poly.pdbx_strand_id
1 'polypeptide(L)'
;MSPIAGEPGTEDFVEVRLPAAGAYLSVLRTATAGLAARLDFTLDEIEDLRIAVDEACAILLQQAVRGSVLRCVFRLIGDALEVIVSAPT
;
A
#
# COMPACT_ATOMS: atom_id res chain seq x y z
N MET A 1 33.24 21.87 14.81
CA MET A 1 33.08 20.41 15.04
C MET A 1 31.88 20.20 15.93
N SER A 2 30.79 19.72 15.34
CA SER A 2 29.90 18.67 15.87
C SER A 2 29.05 18.23 14.67
N PRO A 3 29.20 16.99 14.17
CA PRO A 3 28.32 16.50 13.13
C PRO A 3 26.95 16.28 13.77
N ILE A 4 25.93 16.94 13.22
CA ILE A 4 24.55 16.52 13.40
C ILE A 4 24.47 15.12 12.79
N ALA A 5 24.32 14.11 13.65
CA ALA A 5 24.05 12.74 13.26
C ALA A 5 22.92 12.78 12.22
N GLY A 6 23.12 12.14 11.07
CA GLY A 6 22.18 12.16 9.97
C GLY A 6 20.77 11.90 10.48
N GLU A 7 19.84 12.79 10.13
CA GLU A 7 18.42 12.55 10.35
C GLU A 7 18.10 11.15 9.79
N PRO A 8 17.40 10.28 10.53
CA PRO A 8 16.95 9.01 9.96
C PRO A 8 16.16 9.37 8.69
N GLY A 9 16.68 8.95 7.54
CA GLY A 9 16.13 9.34 6.24
C GLY A 9 14.63 9.11 6.24
N THR A 10 13.86 10.16 5.91
CA THR A 10 12.40 10.10 5.77
C THR A 10 12.00 8.79 5.10
N GLU A 11 11.33 7.89 5.82
CA GLU A 11 10.79 6.66 5.21
C GLU A 11 9.88 7.08 4.05
N ASP A 12 10.22 6.73 2.80
CA ASP A 12 9.38 7.01 1.62
C ASP A 12 8.20 6.03 1.64
N PHE A 13 7.10 6.45 2.26
CA PHE A 13 5.89 5.66 2.35
C PHE A 13 4.63 6.48 2.09
N VAL A 14 3.59 5.79 1.63
CA VAL A 14 2.24 6.32 1.47
C VAL A 14 1.28 5.49 2.30
N GLU A 15 0.43 6.13 3.09
CA GLU A 15 -0.64 5.48 3.84
C GLU A 15 -2.01 5.90 3.31
N VAL A 16 -2.86 4.91 3.03
CA VAL A 16 -4.26 5.11 2.65
C VAL A 16 -5.15 4.46 3.70
N ARG A 17 -6.12 5.23 4.22
CA ARG A 17 -7.13 4.76 5.16
C ARG A 17 -8.51 4.93 4.53
N LEU A 18 -9.24 3.83 4.43
CA LEU A 18 -10.56 3.78 3.78
C LEU A 18 -11.52 2.93 4.60
N PRO A 19 -12.84 3.11 4.45
CA PRO A 19 -13.79 2.16 5.01
C PRO A 19 -13.46 0.73 4.55
N ALA A 20 -13.58 -0.25 5.45
CA ALA A 20 -13.41 -1.67 5.13
C ALA A 20 -14.59 -2.18 4.27
N ALA A 21 -14.65 -1.72 3.02
CA ALA A 21 -15.69 -2.04 2.06
C ALA A 21 -15.11 -2.12 0.63
N GLY A 22 -15.54 -3.15 -0.11
CA GLY A 22 -15.04 -3.44 -1.46
C GLY A 22 -15.20 -2.30 -2.48
N ALA A 23 -16.17 -1.41 -2.26
CA ALA A 23 -16.43 -0.25 -3.11
C ALA A 23 -15.22 0.73 -3.21
N TYR A 24 -14.32 0.70 -2.24
CA TYR A 24 -13.16 1.60 -2.19
C TYR A 24 -11.85 0.97 -2.72
N LEU A 25 -11.85 -0.31 -3.12
CA LEU A 25 -10.63 -0.99 -3.59
C LEU A 25 -10.07 -0.37 -4.88
N SER A 26 -10.89 0.33 -5.67
CA SER A 26 -10.40 1.10 -6.82
C SER A 26 -9.36 2.15 -6.43
N VAL A 27 -9.47 2.76 -5.25
CA VAL A 27 -8.50 3.73 -4.74
C VAL A 27 -7.14 3.07 -4.51
N LEU A 28 -7.15 1.88 -3.89
CA LEU A 28 -5.92 1.11 -3.67
C LEU A 28 -5.30 0.67 -4.99
N ARG A 29 -6.10 0.16 -5.94
CA ARG A 29 -5.59 -0.17 -7.29
C ARG A 29 -4.92 1.01 -7.99
N THR A 30 -5.51 2.21 -7.90
CA THR A 30 -4.93 3.42 -8.50
C THR A 30 -3.64 3.82 -7.79
N ALA A 31 -3.61 3.77 -6.46
CA ALA A 31 -2.40 4.06 -5.67
C ALA A 31 -1.27 3.06 -6.00
N THR A 32 -1.56 1.76 -6.03
CA THR A 32 -0.59 0.71 -6.41
C THR A 32 0.00 0.99 -7.79
N ALA A 33 -0.84 1.27 -8.79
CA ALA A 33 -0.37 1.53 -10.15
C ALA A 33 0.51 2.78 -10.24
N GLY A 34 0.12 3.88 -9.58
CA GLY A 34 0.89 5.12 -9.59
C GLY A 34 2.24 4.99 -8.89
N LEU A 35 2.29 4.27 -7.77
CA LEU A 35 3.53 4.07 -7.00
C LEU A 35 4.47 3.08 -7.68
N ALA A 36 3.94 1.98 -8.23
CA ALA A 36 4.75 1.03 -9.00
C ALA A 36 5.30 1.65 -10.28
N ALA A 37 4.50 2.45 -11.01
CA ALA A 37 4.99 3.19 -12.17
C ALA A 37 6.10 4.21 -11.83
N ARG A 38 6.06 4.82 -10.64
CA ARG A 38 7.13 5.70 -10.15
C ARG A 38 8.45 4.95 -9.91
N LEU A 39 8.39 3.63 -9.68
CA LEU A 39 9.54 2.74 -9.50
C LEU A 39 9.94 2.02 -10.80
N ASP A 40 9.46 2.48 -11.96
CA ASP A 40 9.77 1.90 -13.28
C ASP A 40 9.35 0.42 -13.46
N PHE A 41 8.34 -0.04 -12.72
CA PHE A 41 7.74 -1.36 -12.95
C PHE A 41 7.10 -1.43 -14.34
N THR A 42 7.20 -2.59 -14.97
CA THR A 42 6.53 -2.87 -16.24
C THR A 42 5.01 -2.94 -16.06
N LEU A 43 4.27 -2.81 -17.15
CA LEU A 43 2.81 -2.90 -17.13
C LEU A 43 2.32 -4.24 -16.56
N ASP A 44 2.98 -5.34 -16.90
CA ASP A 44 2.63 -6.68 -16.43
C ASP A 44 2.85 -6.79 -14.91
N GLU A 45 4.00 -6.31 -14.41
CA GLU A 45 4.28 -6.32 -12.96
C GLU A 45 3.32 -5.40 -12.18
N ILE A 46 2.90 -4.27 -12.77
CA ILE A 46 1.89 -3.41 -12.18
C ILE A 46 0.54 -4.13 -12.08
N GLU A 47 0.15 -4.88 -13.11
CA GLU A 47 -1.11 -5.62 -13.09
C GLU A 47 -1.06 -6.78 -12.08
N ASP A 48 0.07 -7.49 -11.99
CA ASP A 48 0.30 -8.52 -10.97
C ASP A 48 0.18 -7.93 -9.55
N LEU A 49 0.77 -6.76 -9.30
CA LEU A 49 0.66 -6.07 -8.02
C LEU A 49 -0.79 -5.67 -7.70
N ARG A 50 -1.57 -5.23 -8.69
CA ARG A 50 -2.98 -4.85 -8.48
C ARG A 50 -3.83 -6.07 -8.14
N ILE A 51 -3.59 -7.20 -8.81
CA ILE A 51 -4.25 -8.48 -8.49
C ILE A 51 -3.89 -8.91 -7.06
N ALA A 52 -2.60 -8.90 -6.70
CA ALA A 52 -2.13 -9.28 -5.37
C ALA A 52 -2.76 -8.40 -4.25
N VAL A 53 -2.83 -7.09 -4.47
CA VAL A 53 -3.45 -6.15 -3.52
C VAL A 53 -4.96 -6.39 -3.41
N ASP A 54 -5.65 -6.62 -4.53
CA ASP A 54 -7.08 -6.92 -4.53
C ASP A 54 -7.39 -8.24 -3.80
N GLU A 55 -6.60 -9.29 -4.01
CA GLU A 55 -6.74 -10.57 -3.31
C GLU A 55 -6.49 -10.44 -1.82
N ALA A 56 -5.40 -9.78 -1.43
CA ALA A 56 -5.08 -9.53 -0.02
C ALA A 56 -6.19 -8.73 0.68
N CYS A 57 -6.74 -7.71 0.01
CA CYS A 57 -7.87 -6.95 0.51
C CYS A 57 -9.15 -7.79 0.58
N ALA A 58 -9.45 -8.63 -0.42
CA ALA A 58 -10.63 -9.47 -0.44
C ALA A 58 -10.64 -10.46 0.74
N ILE A 59 -9.51 -11.13 1.00
CA ILE A 59 -9.35 -12.07 2.12
C ILE A 59 -9.54 -11.35 3.46
N LEU A 60 -8.95 -10.16 3.61
CA LEU A 60 -9.02 -9.38 4.84
C LEU A 60 -10.42 -8.80 5.08
N LEU A 61 -11.10 -8.32 4.03
CA LEU A 61 -12.45 -7.76 4.12
C LEU A 61 -13.50 -8.79 4.54
N GLN A 62 -13.29 -10.08 4.26
CA GLN A 62 -14.17 -11.15 4.74
C GLN A 62 -14.14 -11.29 6.27
N GLN A 63 -13.06 -10.88 6.91
CA GLN A 63 -12.82 -11.02 8.35
C GLN A 63 -12.96 -9.69 9.10
N ALA A 64 -12.98 -8.56 8.39
CA ALA A 64 -12.95 -7.24 9.00
C ALA A 64 -14.21 -6.94 9.83
N VAL A 65 -14.02 -6.32 11.01
CA VAL A 65 -15.09 -5.79 11.85
C VAL A 65 -15.94 -4.80 11.04
N ARG A 66 -17.28 -4.95 11.08
CA ARG A 66 -18.20 -4.08 10.33
C ARG A 66 -18.00 -2.60 10.70
N GLY A 67 -17.91 -1.74 9.69
CA GLY A 67 -17.71 -0.31 9.88
C GLY A 67 -16.29 0.08 10.29
N SER A 68 -15.35 -0.87 10.33
CA SER A 68 -13.94 -0.58 10.60
C SER A 68 -13.25 0.07 9.40
N VAL A 69 -11.98 0.43 9.61
CA VAL A 69 -11.11 1.06 8.63
C VAL A 69 -10.11 0.03 8.13
N LEU A 70 -9.99 -0.08 6.81
CA LEU A 70 -8.88 -0.73 6.15
C LEU A 70 -7.72 0.28 6.01
N ARG A 71 -6.54 -0.12 6.47
CA ARG A 71 -5.29 0.62 6.36
C ARG A 71 -4.37 -0.10 5.37
N CYS A 72 -3.93 0.62 4.35
CA CYS A 72 -2.94 0.17 3.38
C CYS A 72 -1.70 1.06 3.46
N VAL A 73 -0.52 0.46 3.61
CA VAL A 73 0.77 1.15 3.61
C VAL A 73 1.58 0.66 2.44
N PHE A 74 2.09 1.60 1.65
CA PHE A 74 3.03 1.37 0.58
C PHE A 74 4.38 1.90 1.02
N ARG A 75 5.43 1.07 1.05
CA ARG A 75 6.81 1.50 1.32
C ARG A 75 7.65 1.33 0.07
N LEU A 76 8.35 2.39 -0.31
CA LEU A 76 9.25 2.41 -1.47
C LEU A 76 10.67 2.22 -0.94
N ILE A 77 11.28 1.08 -1.27
CA ILE A 77 12.59 0.67 -0.74
C ILE A 77 13.52 0.37 -1.92
N GLY A 78 14.25 1.38 -2.38
CA GLY A 78 15.05 1.26 -3.60
C GLY A 78 14.14 1.06 -4.82
N ASP A 79 14.24 -0.10 -5.45
CA ASP A 79 13.43 -0.57 -6.59
C ASP A 79 12.27 -1.49 -6.14
N ALA A 80 12.08 -1.70 -4.85
CA ALA A 80 11.02 -2.54 -4.32
C ALA A 80 9.81 -1.73 -3.81
N LEU A 81 8.61 -2.28 -4.02
CA LEU A 81 7.36 -1.80 -3.42
C LEU A 81 6.84 -2.83 -2.42
N GLU A 82 6.87 -2.49 -1.14
CA GLU A 82 6.21 -3.29 -0.09
C GLU A 82 4.80 -2.76 0.15
N VAL A 83 3.80 -3.64 0.15
CA VAL A 83 2.40 -3.28 0.42
C VAL A 83 1.89 -4.05 1.63
N ILE A 84 1.39 -3.32 2.64
CA ILE A 84 0.85 -3.90 3.87
C ILE A 84 -0.59 -3.47 4.02
N VAL A 85 -1.50 -4.45 4.04
CA VAL A 85 -2.93 -4.24 4.30
C VAL A 85 -3.29 -4.76 5.68
N SER A 86 -4.09 -3.99 6.41
CA SER A 86 -4.51 -4.34 7.77
C SER A 86 -5.88 -3.76 8.09
N ALA A 87 -6.68 -4.52 8.84
CA ALA A 87 -7.97 -4.11 9.35
C ALA A 87 -8.21 -4.81 10.69
N PRO A 88 -8.99 -4.22 11.61
CA PRO A 88 -9.49 -4.95 12.77
C PRO A 88 -10.36 -6.12 12.32
N THR A 89 -10.10 -7.33 12.83
CA THR A 89 -10.85 -8.57 12.56
C THR A 89 -11.47 -9.14 13.82
#